data_AF-A0AA39E3Z2-F1
#
_entry.id   AF-A0AA39E3Z2-F1
#
_cell.length_a   1.000
_cell.length_b   1.000
_cell.length_c   1.000
_cell.angle_alpha   90.00
_cell.angle_beta   90.00
_cell.angle_gamma   90.00
#
_symmetry.space_group_name_H-M   'P 1'
#
loop_
_entity.id
_entity.type
_entity.pdbx_description
1 polymer ?
#
loop_
_entity_poly.entity_id
_entity_poly.type
_entity_poly.pdbx_seq_one_letter_code
_entity_poly.pdbx_strand_id
1 'polypeptide(L)'
;MDYASVWKDLEDCQKLGLTKAIGVSNFSSKKLDDLLRIAKIPPAVNQVEMNPLWQQKKLREFCAEKGIHITAYSPLGARGTPWGGDRVMECQVLKEIAQARGKTIAQVCLRWIYEQGVSVVVKSFNKERMKENLEIFDWELSVEDIQKIDQIQQFKGVPALEFISDEGPYKSLVELWDEEIQF
;
A
#
# COMPACT_ATOMS: atom_id res chain seq x y z
N MET A 1 -3.91 21.00 6.74
CA MET A 1 -5.21 20.32 6.55
C MET A 1 -5.73 19.94 7.93
N ASP A 2 -7.01 20.21 8.23
CA ASP A 2 -7.60 19.88 9.53
C ASP A 2 -8.24 18.48 9.49
N TYR A 3 -7.43 17.44 9.66
CA TYR A 3 -7.96 16.07 9.79
C TYR A 3 -8.52 15.79 11.19
N ALA A 4 -8.34 16.69 12.18
CA ALA A 4 -8.84 16.49 13.53
C ALA A 4 -10.37 16.58 13.59
N SER A 5 -10.95 17.62 12.98
CA SER A 5 -12.40 17.77 12.88
C SER A 5 -13.03 16.63 12.09
N VAL A 6 -12.46 16.31 10.93
CA VAL A 6 -12.94 15.21 10.07
C VAL A 6 -12.88 13.86 10.78
N TRP A 7 -11.80 13.57 11.51
CA TRP A 7 -11.68 12.30 12.23
C TRP A 7 -12.74 12.17 13.33
N LYS A 8 -13.04 13.25 14.05
CA LYS A 8 -14.10 13.26 15.07
C LYS A 8 -15.46 12.89 14.46
N ASP A 9 -15.77 13.41 13.27
CA ASP A 9 -17.02 13.07 12.59
C ASP A 9 -17.05 11.60 12.12
N LEU A 10 -15.90 11.03 11.73
CA LEU A 10 -15.77 9.60 11.43
C LEU A 10 -15.98 8.73 12.68
N GLU A 11 -15.45 9.14 13.84
CA GLU A 11 -15.69 8.45 15.11
C GLU A 11 -17.18 8.46 15.47
N ASP A 12 -17.87 9.58 15.23
CA ASP A 12 -19.31 9.67 15.48
C ASP A 12 -20.12 8.81 14.50
N CYS A 13 -19.72 8.73 13.22
CA CYS A 13 -20.29 7.77 12.27
C CYS A 13 -20.19 6.32 12.77
N GLN A 14 -19.05 5.94 13.37
CA GLN A 14 -18.87 4.59 13.92
C GLN A 14 -19.73 4.37 15.18
N LYS A 15 -19.79 5.35 16.10
CA LYS A 15 -20.63 5.26 17.32
C LYS A 15 -22.12 5.15 16.99
N LEU A 16 -22.56 5.82 15.92
CA LEU A 16 -23.92 5.72 15.40
C LEU A 16 -24.20 4.40 14.65
N GLY A 17 -23.18 3.56 14.45
CA GLY A 17 -23.31 2.28 13.75
C GLY A 17 -23.41 2.38 12.23
N LEU A 18 -23.11 3.54 11.64
CA LEU A 18 -23.12 3.74 10.18
C LEU A 18 -21.97 3.00 9.49
N THR A 19 -20.90 2.75 10.23
CA THR A 19 -19.79 1.90 9.81
C THR A 19 -19.33 1.05 10.99
N LYS A 20 -18.76 -0.13 10.70
CA LYS A 20 -18.14 -1.00 11.70
C LYS A 20 -16.72 -0.57 12.06
N ALA A 21 -16.02 0.08 11.13
CA ALA A 21 -14.64 0.51 11.29
C ALA A 21 -14.37 1.79 10.48
N ILE A 22 -13.39 2.56 10.93
CA ILE A 22 -12.90 3.78 10.27
C ILE A 22 -11.39 3.67 10.11
N GLY A 23 -10.85 4.32 9.08
CA GLY A 23 -9.45 4.26 8.72
C GLY A 23 -9.07 5.41 7.82
N VAL A 24 -7.81 5.41 7.40
CA VAL A 24 -7.23 6.43 6.52
C VAL A 24 -6.65 5.79 5.26
N SER A 25 -6.25 6.63 4.31
CA SER A 25 -5.56 6.21 3.10
C SER A 25 -4.53 7.26 2.72
N ASN A 26 -3.38 6.82 2.22
CA ASN A 26 -2.24 7.69 1.86
C ASN A 26 -1.65 8.49 3.04
N PHE A 27 -1.72 7.96 4.27
CA PHE A 27 -1.06 8.58 5.41
C PHE A 27 0.36 8.02 5.58
N SER A 28 1.35 8.90 5.73
CA SER A 28 2.70 8.57 6.18
C SER A 28 2.70 8.16 7.66
N SER A 29 3.82 7.62 8.15
CA SER A 29 3.96 7.30 9.58
C SER A 29 3.80 8.54 10.45
N LYS A 30 4.31 9.70 10.00
CA LYS A 30 4.17 10.98 10.71
C LYS A 30 2.72 11.42 10.81
N LYS A 31 1.97 11.40 9.71
CA LYS A 31 0.54 11.78 9.71
C LYS A 31 -0.30 10.85 10.58
N LEU A 32 0.04 9.55 10.61
CA LEU A 32 -0.59 8.61 11.53
C LEU A 32 -0.27 8.93 13.00
N ASP A 33 0.99 9.24 13.34
CA ASP A 33 1.35 9.62 14.72
C ASP A 33 0.61 10.89 15.16
N ASP A 34 0.54 11.89 14.30
CA ASP A 34 -0.20 13.13 14.57
C ASP A 34 -1.70 12.85 14.79
N LEU A 35 -2.31 11.96 13.99
CA LEU A 35 -3.70 11.54 14.17
C LEU A 35 -3.92 10.74 15.46
N LEU A 36 -3.03 9.80 15.79
CA LEU A 36 -3.15 8.95 16.97
C LEU A 36 -3.10 9.75 18.28
N ARG A 37 -2.44 10.92 18.30
CA ARG A 37 -2.41 11.81 19.47
C ARG A 37 -3.76 12.44 19.80
N ILE A 38 -4.65 12.55 18.80
CA ILE A 38 -5.96 13.21 18.95
C ILE A 38 -7.14 12.25 18.85
N ALA A 39 -6.94 11.09 18.23
CA ALA A 39 -7.97 10.08 18.01
C ALA A 39 -8.42 9.41 19.32
N LYS A 40 -9.72 9.35 19.55
CA LYS A 40 -10.33 8.51 20.60
C LYS A 40 -10.54 7.09 20.13
N ILE A 41 -10.86 6.91 18.84
CA ILE A 41 -10.89 5.61 18.17
C ILE A 41 -9.74 5.59 17.16
N PRO A 42 -8.72 4.73 17.33
CA PRO A 42 -7.60 4.67 16.41
C PRO A 42 -8.05 4.18 15.02
N PRO A 43 -7.37 4.60 13.93
CA PRO A 43 -7.67 4.09 12.60
C PRO A 43 -7.44 2.59 12.55
N ALA A 44 -8.44 1.83 12.12
CA ALA A 44 -8.33 0.38 11.98
C ALA A 44 -7.43 -0.01 10.78
N VAL A 45 -7.41 0.83 9.74
CA VAL A 45 -6.69 0.57 8.49
C VAL A 45 -5.99 1.84 8.00
N ASN A 46 -4.79 1.68 7.43
CA ASN A 46 -4.20 2.63 6.50
C ASN A 46 -4.06 1.96 5.11
N GLN A 47 -4.82 2.44 4.13
CA GLN A 47 -4.74 1.93 2.76
C GLN A 47 -3.68 2.72 1.98
N VAL A 48 -2.62 2.06 1.51
CA VAL A 48 -1.48 2.73 0.85
C VAL A 48 -0.98 1.98 -0.37
N GLU A 49 -0.24 2.68 -1.23
CA GLU A 49 0.49 2.04 -2.31
C GLU A 49 1.48 1.06 -1.68
N MET A 50 1.42 -0.20 -2.08
CA MET A 50 2.42 -1.19 -1.68
C MET A 50 2.54 -2.29 -2.73
N ASN A 51 3.77 -2.59 -3.13
CA ASN A 51 4.14 -3.65 -4.07
C ASN A 51 5.64 -3.97 -3.87
N PRO A 52 6.21 -4.99 -4.54
CA PRO A 52 7.63 -5.34 -4.38
C PRO A 52 8.62 -4.21 -4.69
N LEU A 53 8.25 -3.22 -5.49
CA LEU A 53 9.06 -2.03 -5.80
C LEU A 53 8.77 -0.85 -4.86
N TRP A 54 7.73 -0.92 -4.03
CA TRP A 54 7.47 0.07 -2.98
C TRP A 54 6.94 -0.63 -1.73
N GLN A 55 7.87 -1.08 -0.88
CA GLN A 55 7.60 -2.08 0.15
C GLN A 55 7.12 -1.49 1.48
N GLN A 56 7.14 -0.17 1.61
CA GLN A 56 6.61 0.55 2.78
C GLN A 56 7.21 0.08 4.12
N LYS A 57 8.48 -0.38 4.19
CA LYS A 57 9.04 -1.05 5.39
C LYS A 57 8.83 -0.24 6.68
N LYS A 58 9.24 1.03 6.68
CA LYS A 58 9.06 1.97 7.80
C LYS A 58 7.59 2.10 8.23
N LEU A 59 6.69 2.33 7.27
CA LEU A 59 5.26 2.49 7.55
C LEU A 59 4.63 1.18 8.04
N ARG A 60 5.05 0.03 7.53
CA ARG A 60 4.58 -1.29 7.98
C ARG A 60 4.97 -1.56 9.41
N GLU A 61 6.22 -1.29 9.77
CA GLU A 61 6.71 -1.43 11.15
C GLU A 61 5.91 -0.52 12.09
N PHE A 62 5.76 0.76 11.75
CA PHE A 62 4.95 1.70 12.53
C PHE A 62 3.50 1.22 12.70
N CYS A 63 2.83 0.84 11.61
CA CYS A 63 1.45 0.36 11.65
C CYS A 63 1.31 -0.91 12.51
N ALA A 64 2.25 -1.86 12.39
CA ALA A 64 2.25 -3.07 13.21
C ALA A 64 2.39 -2.76 14.70
N GLU A 65 3.30 -1.84 15.08
CA GLU A 65 3.47 -1.39 16.47
C GLU A 65 2.22 -0.72 17.04
N LYS A 66 1.46 0.00 16.20
CA LYS A 66 0.23 0.71 16.60
C LYS A 66 -1.04 -0.12 16.47
N GLY A 67 -0.95 -1.36 15.97
CA GLY A 67 -2.12 -2.21 15.70
C GLY A 67 -3.02 -1.69 14.57
N ILE A 68 -2.44 -0.95 13.62
CA ILE A 68 -3.12 -0.44 12.42
C ILE A 68 -2.89 -1.42 11.27
N HIS A 69 -3.96 -1.92 10.65
CA HIS A 69 -3.84 -2.84 9.53
C HIS A 69 -3.46 -2.09 8.24
N ILE A 70 -2.62 -2.68 7.39
CA ILE A 70 -2.32 -2.11 6.07
C ILE A 70 -3.14 -2.82 5.00
N THR A 71 -3.72 -2.04 4.10
CA THR A 71 -4.30 -2.54 2.85
C THR A 71 -3.53 -1.98 1.67
N ALA A 72 -2.91 -2.84 0.87
CA ALA A 72 -2.15 -2.47 -0.31
C ALA A 72 -3.07 -2.15 -1.49
N TYR A 73 -2.99 -0.91 -2.00
CA TYR A 73 -3.47 -0.57 -3.34
C TYR A 73 -2.33 -0.59 -4.35
N SER A 74 -2.67 -0.67 -5.64
CA SER A 74 -1.71 -0.78 -6.75
C SER A 74 -0.66 -1.89 -6.56
N PRO A 75 -1.05 -3.10 -6.12
CA PRO A 75 -0.11 -4.21 -5.89
C PRO A 75 0.64 -4.64 -7.16
N LEU A 76 0.10 -4.30 -8.33
CA LEU A 76 0.64 -4.58 -9.67
C LEU A 76 1.09 -3.31 -10.41
N GLY A 77 1.43 -2.24 -9.69
CA GLY A 77 1.95 -0.99 -10.29
C GLY A 77 0.89 -0.11 -10.98
N ALA A 78 -0.40 -0.36 -10.74
CA ALA A 78 -1.51 0.39 -11.35
C ALA A 78 -1.49 0.41 -12.89
N ARG A 79 -0.98 -0.67 -13.50
CA ARG A 79 -0.90 -0.85 -14.96
C ARG A 79 -2.21 -0.48 -15.68
N GLY A 80 -2.09 0.34 -16.73
CA GLY A 80 -3.23 0.79 -17.54
C GLY A 80 -4.06 1.92 -16.92
N THR A 81 -3.54 2.59 -15.89
CA THR A 81 -4.11 3.83 -15.34
C THR A 81 -3.20 5.02 -15.66
N PRO A 82 -3.71 6.26 -15.70
CA PRO A 82 -2.89 7.46 -15.95
C PRO A 82 -1.77 7.71 -14.92
N TRP A 83 -1.92 7.18 -13.69
CA TRP A 83 -0.99 7.40 -12.57
C TRP A 83 -0.12 6.17 -12.27
N GLY A 84 -0.21 5.11 -13.08
CA GLY A 84 0.53 3.87 -12.91
C GLY A 84 1.54 3.59 -14.01
N GLY A 85 2.21 2.45 -13.93
CA GLY A 85 3.18 2.03 -14.93
C GLY A 85 3.47 0.53 -14.92
N ASP A 86 4.25 0.09 -15.90
CA ASP A 86 4.57 -1.32 -16.11
C ASP A 86 5.77 -1.82 -15.29
N ARG A 87 6.46 -0.94 -14.54
CA ARG A 87 7.71 -1.25 -13.82
C ARG A 87 7.63 -2.51 -12.94
N VAL A 88 6.53 -2.69 -12.22
CA VAL A 88 6.31 -3.89 -11.39
C VAL A 88 6.20 -5.14 -12.27
N MET A 89 5.46 -5.06 -13.37
CA MET A 89 5.26 -6.20 -14.28
C MET A 89 6.48 -6.48 -15.17
N GLU A 90 7.38 -5.52 -15.30
CA GLU A 90 8.60 -5.63 -16.11
C GLU A 90 9.84 -5.99 -15.29
N CYS A 91 9.74 -5.97 -13.95
CA CYS A 91 10.84 -6.26 -13.04
C CYS A 91 11.43 -7.66 -13.30
N GLN A 92 12.73 -7.69 -13.60
CA GLN A 92 13.44 -8.92 -13.96
C GLN A 92 13.49 -9.93 -12.80
N VAL A 93 13.71 -9.45 -11.57
CA VAL A 93 13.69 -10.29 -10.36
C VAL A 93 12.34 -11.00 -10.19
N LEU A 94 11.23 -10.29 -10.38
CA LEU A 94 9.90 -10.87 -10.24
C LEU A 94 9.58 -11.87 -11.37
N LYS A 95 10.09 -11.63 -12.59
CA LYS A 95 10.00 -12.59 -13.71
C LYS A 95 10.71 -13.90 -13.40
N GLU A 96 11.93 -13.82 -12.85
CA GLU A 96 12.72 -14.99 -12.48
C GLU A 96 12.05 -15.81 -11.37
N ILE A 97 11.54 -15.15 -10.33
CA ILE A 97 10.79 -15.81 -9.26
C ILE A 97 9.52 -16.46 -9.82
N ALA A 98 8.77 -15.74 -10.66
CA ALA A 98 7.56 -16.27 -11.29
C ALA A 98 7.85 -17.54 -12.11
N GLN A 99 8.91 -17.51 -12.92
CA GLN A 99 9.36 -18.67 -13.70
C GLN A 99 9.77 -19.84 -12.79
N ALA A 100 10.58 -19.59 -11.76
CA ALA A 100 11.04 -20.63 -10.84
C ALA A 100 9.90 -21.28 -10.04
N ARG A 101 8.84 -20.52 -9.72
CA ARG A 101 7.66 -21.00 -8.99
C ARG A 101 6.58 -21.59 -9.89
N GLY A 102 6.69 -21.44 -11.22
CA GLY A 102 5.61 -21.80 -12.15
C GLY A 102 4.34 -20.97 -11.92
N LYS A 103 4.51 -19.70 -11.54
CA LYS A 103 3.44 -18.75 -11.22
C LYS A 103 3.52 -17.52 -12.12
N THR A 104 2.50 -16.67 -12.11
CA THR A 104 2.57 -15.38 -12.80
C THR A 104 3.24 -14.32 -11.92
N ILE A 105 3.76 -13.27 -12.56
CA ILE A 105 4.31 -12.10 -11.83
C ILE A 105 3.26 -11.51 -10.90
N ALA A 106 1.99 -11.48 -11.32
CA ALA A 106 0.89 -11.00 -10.50
C ALA A 106 0.74 -11.84 -9.23
N GLN A 107 0.73 -13.17 -9.36
CA GLN A 107 0.66 -14.08 -8.22
C GLN A 107 1.85 -13.89 -7.27
N VAL A 108 3.07 -13.70 -7.79
CA VAL A 108 4.26 -13.42 -6.96
C VAL A 108 4.09 -12.13 -6.17
N CYS A 109 3.67 -11.04 -6.81
CA CYS A 109 3.43 -9.76 -6.12
C CYS A 109 2.37 -9.90 -5.03
N LEU A 110 1.24 -10.53 -5.34
CA LEU A 110 0.12 -10.68 -4.41
C LEU A 110 0.47 -11.61 -3.25
N ARG A 111 1.17 -12.72 -3.54
CA ARG A 111 1.69 -13.64 -2.52
C ARG A 111 2.67 -12.94 -1.58
N TRP A 112 3.60 -12.15 -2.13
CA TRP A 112 4.55 -11.40 -1.32
C TRP A 112 3.84 -10.45 -0.36
N ILE A 113 2.86 -9.67 -0.84
CA ILE A 113 2.08 -8.76 0.03
C ILE A 113 1.34 -9.54 1.12
N TYR A 114 0.71 -10.66 0.76
CA TYR A 114 0.02 -11.54 1.72
C TYR A 114 0.96 -12.04 2.83
N GLU A 115 2.18 -12.48 2.48
CA GLU A 115 3.18 -12.93 3.45
C GLU A 115 3.72 -11.81 4.34
N GLN A 116 3.58 -10.53 3.94
CA GLN A 116 3.86 -9.39 4.81
C GLN A 116 2.76 -9.11 5.85
N GLY A 117 1.70 -9.94 5.91
CA GLY A 117 0.54 -9.71 6.78
C GLY A 117 -0.40 -8.60 6.30
N VAL A 118 -0.32 -8.23 5.02
CA VAL A 118 -1.04 -7.10 4.43
C VAL A 118 -2.18 -7.61 3.54
N SER A 119 -3.36 -6.96 3.61
CA SER A 119 -4.46 -7.26 2.68
C SER A 119 -4.28 -6.54 1.36
N VAL A 120 -4.87 -7.07 0.28
CA VAL A 120 -4.64 -6.55 -1.07
C VAL A 120 -5.94 -6.12 -1.74
N VAL A 121 -5.91 -4.97 -2.41
CA VAL A 121 -6.94 -4.52 -3.36
C VAL A 121 -6.35 -4.55 -4.76
N VAL A 122 -6.61 -5.65 -5.48
CA VAL A 122 -6.19 -5.84 -6.87
C VAL A 122 -7.39 -5.71 -7.81
N LYS A 123 -7.23 -4.95 -8.89
CA LYS A 123 -8.29 -4.71 -9.88
C LYS A 123 -8.07 -5.50 -11.15
N SER A 124 -9.12 -6.15 -11.65
CA SER A 124 -9.17 -6.73 -13.00
C SER A 124 -10.61 -6.70 -13.51
N PHE A 125 -10.77 -6.47 -14.82
CA PHE A 125 -12.04 -6.69 -15.53
C PHE A 125 -12.05 -8.00 -16.34
N ASN A 126 -10.93 -8.75 -16.33
CA ASN A 126 -10.81 -10.04 -16.99
C ASN A 126 -11.00 -11.15 -15.94
N LYS A 127 -11.89 -12.10 -16.23
CA LYS A 127 -12.33 -13.15 -15.31
C LYS A 127 -11.23 -14.14 -14.99
N GLU A 128 -10.40 -14.48 -15.96
CA GLU A 128 -9.29 -15.41 -15.81
C GLU A 128 -8.25 -14.82 -14.84
N ARG A 129 -7.89 -13.54 -15.01
CA ARG A 129 -7.01 -12.82 -14.06
C ARG A 129 -7.62 -12.68 -12.66
N MET A 130 -8.94 -12.48 -12.56
CA MET A 130 -9.60 -12.43 -11.24
C MET A 130 -9.47 -13.77 -10.50
N LYS A 131 -9.61 -14.88 -11.23
CA LYS A 131 -9.38 -16.23 -10.67
C LYS A 131 -7.92 -16.43 -10.30
N GLU A 132 -7.00 -16.12 -11.21
CA GLU A 132 -5.54 -16.26 -11.00
C GLU A 132 -5.06 -15.47 -9.77
N ASN A 133 -5.57 -14.25 -9.58
CA ASN A 133 -5.24 -13.40 -8.43
C ASN A 133 -5.64 -14.00 -7.07
N LEU A 134 -6.57 -14.96 -7.04
CA LEU A 134 -7.00 -15.68 -5.82
C LEU A 134 -6.19 -16.97 -5.59
N GLU A 135 -5.45 -17.45 -6.58
CA GLU A 135 -4.64 -18.68 -6.53
C GLU A 135 -3.25 -18.41 -5.91
N ILE A 136 -3.24 -17.76 -4.75
CA ILE A 136 -2.03 -17.34 -4.02
C ILE A 136 -1.88 -17.98 -2.64
N PHE A 137 -2.85 -18.76 -2.19
CA PHE A 137 -2.90 -19.26 -0.81
C PHE A 137 -2.31 -20.66 -0.63
N ASP A 138 -2.22 -21.45 -1.70
CA ASP A 138 -1.82 -22.86 -1.70
C ASP A 138 -0.30 -23.10 -1.95
N TRP A 139 0.49 -22.02 -2.00
CA TRP A 139 1.93 -22.05 -2.20
C TRP A 139 2.58 -20.85 -1.51
N GLU A 140 3.89 -20.91 -1.26
CA GLU A 140 4.64 -19.85 -0.57
C GLU A 140 5.92 -19.45 -1.32
N LEU A 141 6.40 -18.24 -1.06
CA LEU A 141 7.72 -17.80 -1.52
C LEU A 141 8.80 -18.44 -0.64
N SER A 142 9.95 -18.79 -1.22
CA SER A 142 11.08 -19.21 -0.39
C SER A 142 11.74 -18.01 0.29
N VAL A 143 12.54 -18.31 1.31
CA VAL A 143 13.45 -17.34 1.93
C VAL A 143 14.33 -16.64 0.88
N GLU A 144 14.82 -17.36 -0.13
CA GLU A 144 15.64 -16.78 -1.20
C GLU A 144 14.83 -15.81 -2.09
N ASP A 145 13.57 -16.13 -2.40
CA ASP A 145 12.71 -15.23 -3.16
C ASP A 145 12.44 -13.93 -2.39
N ILE A 146 12.17 -14.05 -1.09
CA ILE A 146 11.93 -12.89 -0.21
C ILE A 146 13.18 -12.02 -0.15
N GLN A 147 14.37 -12.63 0.02
CA GLN A 147 15.65 -11.91 0.00
C GLN A 147 15.90 -11.18 -1.33
N LYS A 148 15.58 -11.81 -2.46
CA LYS A 148 15.65 -11.17 -3.78
C LYS A 148 14.70 -9.98 -3.88
N ILE A 149 13.48 -10.11 -3.39
CA ILE A 149 12.50 -9.02 -3.38
C ILE A 149 12.98 -7.88 -2.47
N ASP A 150 13.51 -8.18 -1.30
CA ASP A 150 14.04 -7.18 -0.35
C ASP A 150 15.14 -6.28 -0.92
N GLN A 151 15.86 -6.77 -1.93
CA GLN A 151 16.95 -6.08 -2.63
C GLN A 151 16.47 -5.23 -3.81
N ILE A 152 15.19 -5.29 -4.19
CA ILE A 152 14.66 -4.50 -5.31
C ILE A 152 14.78 -3.01 -4.96
N GLN A 153 15.31 -2.22 -5.90
CA GLN A 153 15.37 -0.76 -5.77
C GLN A 153 13.96 -0.21 -5.55
N GLN A 154 13.80 0.55 -4.46
CA GLN A 154 12.50 1.11 -4.10
C GLN A 154 12.19 2.34 -4.95
N PHE A 155 10.94 2.42 -5.42
CA PHE A 155 10.41 3.52 -6.22
C PHE A 155 8.91 3.68 -5.97
N LYS A 156 8.48 4.88 -5.58
CA LYS A 156 7.06 5.19 -5.39
C LYS A 156 6.38 5.45 -6.74
N GLY A 157 5.47 4.57 -7.15
CA GLY A 157 4.77 4.64 -8.43
C GLY A 157 3.70 5.72 -8.49
N VAL A 158 3.01 5.98 -7.38
CA VAL A 158 1.94 6.98 -7.30
C VAL A 158 2.39 8.14 -6.39
N PRO A 159 3.15 9.12 -6.91
CA PRO A 159 3.67 10.22 -6.11
C PRO A 159 2.60 11.25 -5.72
N ALA A 160 1.48 11.28 -6.44
CA ALA A 160 0.36 12.21 -6.23
C ALA A 160 0.76 13.70 -6.43
N LEU A 161 1.40 13.98 -7.58
CA LEU A 161 1.89 15.30 -7.98
C LEU A 161 0.77 16.34 -8.06
N GLU A 162 -0.47 15.92 -8.29
CA GLU A 162 -1.66 16.77 -8.35
C GLU A 162 -1.97 17.50 -7.03
N PHE A 163 -1.40 17.07 -5.91
CA PHE A 163 -1.56 17.74 -4.61
C PHE A 163 -0.44 18.74 -4.30
N ILE A 164 0.53 18.90 -5.21
CA ILE A 164 1.67 19.80 -5.03
C ILE A 164 1.38 21.14 -5.71
N SER A 165 1.43 22.23 -4.94
CA SER A 165 1.19 23.58 -5.45
C SER A 165 1.78 24.65 -4.53
N ASP A 166 2.30 25.73 -5.12
CA ASP A 166 2.79 26.92 -4.40
C ASP A 166 1.72 27.61 -3.56
N GLU A 167 0.43 27.40 -3.85
CA GLU A 167 -0.70 27.90 -3.07
C GLU A 167 -1.36 26.81 -2.21
N GLY A 168 -1.04 25.54 -2.49
CA GLY A 168 -1.61 24.36 -1.82
C GLY A 168 -1.01 24.08 -0.43
N PRO A 169 -1.58 23.10 0.30
CA PRO A 169 -1.08 22.70 1.62
C PRO A 169 0.28 21.98 1.58
N TYR A 170 0.71 21.50 0.41
CA TYR A 170 2.00 20.82 0.20
C TYR A 170 2.73 21.48 -0.96
N LYS A 171 3.98 21.93 -0.73
CA LYS A 171 4.83 22.57 -1.73
C LYS A 171 5.75 21.61 -2.45
N SER A 172 5.92 20.40 -1.91
CA SER A 172 6.75 19.36 -2.50
C SER A 172 6.26 17.96 -2.15
N LEU A 173 6.70 16.97 -2.92
CA LEU A 173 6.46 15.55 -2.60
C LEU A 173 7.07 15.14 -1.26
N VAL A 174 8.20 15.75 -0.88
CA VAL A 174 8.85 15.50 0.41
C VAL A 174 7.95 15.95 1.56
N GLU A 175 7.29 17.09 1.44
CA GLU A 175 6.29 17.55 2.42
C GLU A 175 5.02 16.68 2.43
N LEU A 176 4.53 16.28 1.24
CA LEU A 176 3.34 15.44 1.15
C LEU A 176 3.56 14.06 1.80
N TRP A 177 4.74 13.49 1.66
CA TRP A 177 5.06 12.16 2.18
C TRP A 177 5.88 12.16 3.46
N ASP A 178 6.14 13.34 4.06
CA ASP A 178 6.98 13.49 5.26
C ASP A 178 8.31 12.74 5.12
N GLU A 179 9.00 12.96 4.00
CA GLU A 179 10.27 12.32 3.62
C GLU A 179 10.17 10.81 3.31
N GLU A 180 8.98 10.19 3.41
CA GLU A 180 8.75 8.79 3.05
C GLU A 180 8.55 8.61 1.54
N ILE A 181 9.50 9.13 0.76
CA ILE A 181 9.56 8.99 -0.69
C ILE A 181 11.01 8.80 -1.14
N GLN A 182 11.22 8.01 -2.18
CA GLN A 182 12.52 7.84 -2.83
C GLN A 182 12.36 8.13 -4.33
N PHE A 183 13.34 8.86 -4.90
CA PHE A 183 13.39 9.23 -6.30
C PHE A 183 14.19 8.22 -7.12
#